data_AF-A0A5K3FM00-F1
#
_entry.id   AF-A0A5K3FM00-F1
#
_cell.length_a   1.000
_cell.length_b   1.000
_cell.length_c   1.000
_cell.angle_alpha   90.00
_cell.angle_beta   90.00
_cell.angle_gamma   90.00
#
_symmetry.space_group_name_H-M   'P 1'
#
loop_
_entity.id
_entity.type
_entity.pdbx_description
1 polymer ?
#
loop_
_entity_poly.entity_id
_entity_poly.type
_entity_poly.pdbx_seq_one_letter_code
_entity_poly.pdbx_strand_id
1 'polypeptide(L)'
;MDNAVRLFLLANDLGSRTITSWCAEFLRPRVSRDNLEQIWSIANATKNTQMIDICVPVIAAHFDSITTQVTFNSTTGLDSLLSFLSDDRLVSVAGTAKLRMIVNWFEANNTATKEGVTAFVDEDDDSRDATFKDLVGAVDLSEITSCDFVEFCMSECWIKLPAKFRDIMGNAWKEANPR
;
A
#
# COMPACT_ATOMS: atom_id res chain seq x y z
N MET A 1 1.84 -13.70 -20.11
CA MET A 1 1.06 -13.44 -18.88
C MET A 1 -0.25 -12.74 -19.15
N ASP A 2 -0.28 -11.79 -20.08
CA ASP A 2 -1.48 -11.02 -20.45
C ASP A 2 -2.75 -11.87 -20.65
N ASN A 3 -2.67 -13.02 -21.31
CA ASN A 3 -3.82 -13.92 -21.48
C ASN A 3 -4.38 -14.47 -20.15
N ALA A 4 -3.53 -14.78 -19.17
CA ALA A 4 -3.97 -15.30 -17.87
C ALA A 4 -4.61 -14.20 -17.02
N VAL A 5 -4.08 -12.98 -17.09
CA VAL A 5 -4.63 -11.80 -16.41
C VAL A 5 -5.99 -11.40 -16.99
N ARG A 6 -6.13 -11.42 -18.32
CA ARG A 6 -7.42 -11.17 -18.99
C ARG A 6 -8.45 -12.26 -18.71
N LEU A 7 -8.03 -13.52 -18.70
CA LEU A 7 -8.89 -14.64 -18.33
C LEU A 7 -9.35 -14.53 -16.88
N PHE A 8 -8.45 -14.13 -15.97
CA PHE A 8 -8.80 -13.86 -14.58
C PHE A 8 -9.90 -12.79 -14.47
N LEU A 9 -9.75 -11.66 -15.17
CA LEU A 9 -10.77 -10.59 -15.17
C LEU A 9 -12.12 -11.08 -15.66
N LEU A 10 -12.15 -11.75 -16.81
CA LEU A 10 -13.39 -12.32 -17.35
C LEU A 10 -14.03 -13.31 -16.38
N ALA A 11 -13.23 -14.18 -15.76
CA ALA A 11 -13.72 -15.13 -14.78
C ALA A 11 -14.25 -14.46 -13.50
N ASN A 12 -13.61 -13.39 -13.05
CA ASN A 12 -14.05 -12.59 -11.92
C ASN A 12 -15.42 -11.95 -12.20
N ASP A 13 -15.59 -11.34 -13.37
CA ASP A 13 -16.84 -10.69 -13.78
C ASP A 13 -17.99 -11.70 -13.94
N LEU A 14 -17.69 -12.92 -14.36
CA LEU A 14 -18.64 -14.03 -14.44
C LEU A 14 -18.88 -14.73 -13.08
N GLY A 15 -18.20 -14.32 -12.01
CA GLY A 15 -18.30 -14.92 -10.67
C GLY A 15 -17.69 -16.32 -10.55
N SER A 16 -16.83 -16.73 -11.49
CA SER A 16 -16.22 -18.06 -11.52
C SER A 16 -15.01 -18.16 -10.58
N ARG A 17 -15.25 -18.68 -9.38
CA ARG A 17 -14.21 -18.91 -8.35
C ARG A 17 -13.15 -19.93 -8.79
N THR A 18 -13.53 -20.94 -9.57
CA THR A 18 -12.59 -21.98 -10.03
C THR A 18 -11.58 -21.42 -11.01
N ILE A 19 -12.04 -20.68 -12.03
CA ILE A 19 -11.13 -20.15 -13.06
C ILE A 19 -10.24 -19.05 -12.48
N THR A 20 -10.79 -18.20 -11.60
CA THR A 20 -9.98 -17.19 -10.89
C THR A 20 -8.86 -17.82 -10.07
N SER A 21 -9.15 -18.89 -9.31
CA SER A 21 -8.12 -19.62 -8.55
C SER A 21 -7.04 -20.23 -9.45
N TRP A 22 -7.43 -20.87 -10.56
CA TRP A 22 -6.47 -21.44 -11.51
C TRP A 22 -5.56 -20.38 -12.13
N CYS A 23 -6.12 -19.20 -12.46
CA CYS A 23 -5.32 -18.10 -12.97
C CYS A 23 -4.33 -17.60 -11.90
N ALA A 24 -4.75 -17.45 -10.65
CA ALA A 24 -3.87 -17.04 -9.57
C ALA A 24 -2.74 -18.05 -9.31
N GLU A 25 -3.06 -19.35 -9.28
CA GLU A 25 -2.06 -20.44 -9.17
C GLU A 25 -1.06 -20.44 -10.33
N PHE A 26 -1.55 -20.23 -11.55
CA PHE A 26 -0.71 -20.13 -12.73
C PHE A 26 0.21 -18.90 -12.67
N LEU A 27 -0.30 -17.76 -12.20
CA LEU A 27 0.43 -16.50 -12.10
C LEU A 27 1.43 -16.50 -10.94
N ARG A 28 1.15 -17.19 -9.83
CA ARG A 28 1.97 -17.16 -8.61
C ARG A 28 3.48 -17.29 -8.83
N PRO A 29 4.01 -18.30 -9.54
CA PRO A 29 5.45 -18.43 -9.75
C PRO A 29 5.98 -17.51 -10.87
N ARG A 30 5.12 -16.72 -11.52
CA ARG A 30 5.42 -15.88 -12.69
C ARG A 30 5.33 -14.39 -12.39
N VAL A 31 4.87 -14.01 -11.20
CA VAL A 31 4.88 -12.61 -10.77
C VAL A 31 6.33 -12.13 -10.70
N SER A 32 6.61 -11.02 -11.37
CA SER A 32 7.91 -10.36 -11.39
C SER A 32 7.70 -8.85 -11.41
N ARG A 33 8.77 -8.08 -11.20
CA ARG A 33 8.71 -6.61 -11.25
C ARG A 33 8.07 -6.08 -12.55
N ASP A 34 8.34 -6.74 -13.67
CA ASP A 34 7.90 -6.28 -14.99
C ASP A 34 6.38 -6.38 -15.21
N ASN A 35 5.70 -7.26 -14.46
CA ASN A 35 4.26 -7.50 -14.60
C ASN A 35 3.47 -7.16 -13.34
N LEU A 36 4.17 -6.85 -12.24
CA LEU A 36 3.57 -6.64 -10.94
C LEU A 36 2.54 -5.52 -10.95
N GLU A 37 2.84 -4.39 -11.59
CA GLU A 37 1.93 -3.23 -11.60
C GLU A 37 0.56 -3.59 -12.19
N GLN A 38 0.54 -4.32 -13.30
CA GLN A 38 -0.69 -4.78 -13.94
C GLN A 38 -1.47 -5.75 -13.02
N ILE A 39 -0.78 -6.73 -12.44
CA ILE A 39 -1.40 -7.75 -11.59
C ILE A 39 -1.94 -7.11 -10.31
N TRP A 40 -1.17 -6.24 -9.67
CA TRP A 40 -1.53 -5.53 -8.46
C TRP A 40 -2.73 -4.61 -8.66
N SER A 41 -2.73 -3.81 -9.74
CA SER A 41 -3.85 -2.93 -10.07
C SER A 41 -5.16 -3.72 -10.25
N ILE A 42 -5.11 -4.85 -10.97
CA ILE A 42 -6.27 -5.73 -11.15
C ILE A 42 -6.70 -6.39 -9.84
N ALA A 43 -5.74 -6.82 -9.02
CA ALA A 43 -6.03 -7.43 -7.72
C ALA A 43 -6.79 -6.45 -6.81
N ASN A 44 -6.36 -5.18 -6.76
CA ASN A 44 -7.02 -4.12 -6.00
C ASN A 44 -8.39 -3.75 -6.59
N ALA A 45 -8.49 -3.57 -7.91
CA ALA A 45 -9.75 -3.24 -8.58
C ALA A 45 -10.84 -4.31 -8.39
N THR A 46 -10.44 -5.58 -8.37
CA THR A 46 -11.34 -6.73 -8.14
C THR A 46 -11.50 -7.09 -6.67
N LYS A 47 -10.76 -6.43 -5.76
CA LYS A 47 -10.64 -6.78 -4.34
C LYS A 47 -10.32 -8.28 -4.12
N ASN A 48 -9.52 -8.87 -5.01
CA ASN A 48 -9.22 -10.29 -4.97
C ASN A 48 -7.97 -10.56 -4.11
N THR A 49 -8.21 -11.06 -2.90
CA THR A 49 -7.16 -11.32 -1.90
C THR A 49 -6.11 -12.32 -2.38
N GLN A 50 -6.50 -13.35 -3.14
CA GLN A 50 -5.56 -14.32 -3.68
C GLN A 50 -4.57 -13.69 -4.66
N MET A 51 -5.02 -12.77 -5.51
CA MET A 51 -4.16 -12.03 -6.43
C MET A 51 -3.27 -11.01 -5.71
N ILE A 52 -3.78 -10.37 -4.64
CA ILE A 52 -2.98 -9.51 -3.76
C ILE A 52 -1.86 -10.36 -3.12
N ASP A 53 -2.21 -11.53 -2.58
CA ASP A 53 -1.30 -12.41 -1.86
C ASP A 53 -0.12 -12.90 -2.69
N ILE A 54 -0.32 -13.17 -3.98
CA ILE A 54 0.78 -13.60 -4.85
C ILE A 54 1.73 -12.46 -5.23
N CYS A 55 1.29 -11.20 -5.08
CA CYS A 55 2.11 -10.01 -5.35
C CYS A 55 3.04 -9.66 -4.17
N VAL A 56 2.59 -9.89 -2.94
CA VAL A 56 3.29 -9.48 -1.70
C VAL A 56 4.77 -9.87 -1.68
N PRO A 57 5.18 -11.12 -2.00
CA PRO A 57 6.60 -11.49 -1.95
C PRO A 57 7.49 -10.68 -2.90
N VAL A 58 6.96 -10.33 -4.09
CA VAL A 58 7.70 -9.55 -5.09
C VAL A 58 7.77 -8.09 -4.67
N ILE A 59 6.70 -7.55 -4.07
CA ILE A 59 6.72 -6.20 -3.50
C ILE A 59 7.73 -6.13 -2.36
N ALA A 60 7.72 -7.07 -1.42
CA ALA A 60 8.66 -7.12 -0.30
C ALA A 60 10.13 -7.15 -0.78
N ALA A 61 10.44 -7.96 -1.79
CA ALA A 61 11.79 -8.06 -2.34
C ALA A 61 12.29 -6.80 -3.07
N HIS A 62 11.38 -5.91 -3.49
CA HIS A 62 11.69 -4.73 -4.29
C HIS A 62 10.99 -3.47 -3.76
N PHE A 63 10.78 -3.42 -2.44
CA PHE A 63 9.83 -2.53 -1.78
C PHE A 63 10.02 -1.06 -2.16
N ASP A 64 11.21 -0.51 -1.90
CA ASP A 64 11.49 0.91 -2.17
C ASP A 64 11.31 1.30 -3.66
N SER A 65 11.63 0.39 -4.58
CA SER A 65 11.49 0.65 -6.01
C SER A 65 10.03 0.67 -6.48
N ILE A 66 9.14 -0.02 -5.77
CA ILE A 66 7.73 -0.16 -6.14
C ILE A 66 6.89 0.90 -5.45
N THR A 67 7.08 1.10 -4.14
CA THR A 67 6.27 2.02 -3.32
C THR A 67 6.56 3.51 -3.59
N THR A 68 7.58 3.80 -4.39
CA THR A 68 7.85 5.16 -4.93
C THR A 68 7.09 5.44 -6.22
N GLN A 69 6.51 4.43 -6.87
CA GLN A 69 5.77 4.60 -8.12
C GLN A 69 4.38 5.17 -7.84
N VAL A 70 4.06 6.30 -8.49
CA VAL A 70 2.76 6.97 -8.32
C VAL A 70 1.60 6.06 -8.73
N THR A 71 1.75 5.32 -9.82
CA THR A 71 0.72 4.41 -10.35
C THR A 71 0.41 3.24 -9.40
N PHE A 72 1.43 2.68 -8.77
CA PHE A 72 1.26 1.67 -7.72
C PHE A 72 0.46 2.23 -6.55
N ASN A 73 0.83 3.42 -6.07
CA ASN A 73 0.17 4.08 -4.94
C ASN A 73 -1.29 4.47 -5.24
N SER A 74 -1.58 4.98 -6.45
CA SER A 74 -2.94 5.38 -6.85
C SER A 74 -3.87 4.20 -7.13
N THR A 75 -3.33 3.01 -7.40
CA THR A 75 -4.13 1.78 -7.65
C THR A 75 -4.26 0.89 -6.42
N THR A 76 -3.52 1.19 -5.35
CA THR A 76 -3.62 0.46 -4.09
C THR A 76 -4.85 0.94 -3.32
N GLY A 77 -5.77 0.05 -2.99
CA GLY A 77 -6.92 0.35 -2.14
C GLY A 77 -6.55 0.38 -0.66
N LEU A 78 -7.31 1.12 0.15
CA LEU A 78 -7.07 1.25 1.60
C LEU A 78 -7.02 -0.11 2.31
N ASP A 79 -8.02 -0.98 2.09
CA ASP A 79 -8.07 -2.32 2.70
C ASP A 79 -6.83 -3.16 2.35
N SER A 80 -6.37 -3.04 1.10
CA SER A 80 -5.20 -3.75 0.61
C SER A 80 -3.92 -3.20 1.22
N LEU A 81 -3.81 -1.87 1.38
CA LEU A 81 -2.69 -1.23 2.05
C LEU A 81 -2.60 -1.63 3.53
N LEU A 82 -3.72 -1.59 4.26
CA LEU A 82 -3.78 -1.98 5.67
C LEU A 82 -3.37 -3.44 5.85
N SER A 83 -3.97 -4.35 5.06
CA SER A 83 -3.60 -5.76 5.09
C SER A 83 -2.14 -6.00 4.71
N PHE A 84 -1.62 -5.20 3.77
CA PHE A 84 -0.25 -5.33 3.30
C PHE A 84 0.75 -4.87 4.36
N LEU A 85 0.55 -3.72 5.00
CA LEU A 85 1.48 -3.16 6.00
C LEU A 85 1.71 -4.09 7.20
N SER A 86 0.66 -4.82 7.59
CA SER A 86 0.66 -5.80 8.68
C SER A 86 1.08 -7.21 8.27
N ASP A 87 1.48 -7.43 7.01
CA ASP A 87 1.84 -8.75 6.52
C ASP A 87 3.21 -9.20 7.03
N ASP A 88 3.28 -10.39 7.63
CA ASP A 88 4.51 -10.99 8.17
C ASP A 88 5.64 -11.12 7.13
N ARG A 89 5.29 -11.19 5.84
CA ARG A 89 6.27 -11.25 4.75
C ARG A 89 7.04 -9.94 4.59
N LEU A 90 6.56 -8.84 5.19
CA LEU A 90 7.27 -7.55 5.25
C LEU A 90 8.16 -7.40 6.50
N VAL A 91 8.42 -8.45 7.27
CA VAL A 91 9.29 -8.38 8.46
C VAL A 91 10.70 -7.84 8.16
N SER A 92 11.21 -8.05 6.95
CA SER A 92 12.53 -7.55 6.53
C SER A 92 12.52 -6.11 6.00
N VAL A 93 11.34 -5.51 5.85
CA VAL A 93 11.19 -4.15 5.34
C VAL A 93 11.26 -3.17 6.50
N ALA A 94 12.20 -2.22 6.42
CA ALA A 94 12.38 -1.19 7.43
C ALA A 94 11.08 -0.43 7.72
N GLY A 95 10.78 -0.18 8.99
CA GLY A 95 9.58 0.56 9.41
C GLY A 95 9.48 1.94 8.76
N THR A 96 10.60 2.64 8.57
CA THR A 96 10.62 3.94 7.87
C THR A 96 10.27 3.84 6.39
N ALA A 97 10.55 2.72 5.73
CA ALA A 97 10.10 2.47 4.35
C ALA A 97 8.59 2.27 4.31
N LYS A 98 8.01 1.57 5.28
CA LYS A 98 6.55 1.44 5.44
C LYS A 98 5.89 2.80 5.69
N LEU A 99 6.46 3.64 6.55
CA LEU A 99 5.99 5.02 6.77
C LEU A 99 6.04 5.86 5.49
N ARG A 100 7.12 5.73 4.70
CA ARG A 100 7.24 6.41 3.39
C ARG A 100 6.16 5.96 2.41
N MET A 101 5.84 4.67 2.37
CA MET A 101 4.74 4.15 1.56
C MET A 101 3.40 4.77 1.97
N ILE A 102 3.11 4.87 3.26
CA ILE A 102 1.89 5.53 3.77
C ILE A 102 1.81 6.98 3.26
N VAL A 103 2.91 7.73 3.37
CA VAL A 103 2.96 9.13 2.90
C VAL A 103 2.74 9.23 1.39
N ASN A 104 3.42 8.39 0.60
CA ASN A 104 3.27 8.38 -0.87
C ASN A 104 1.86 7.98 -1.30
N TRP A 105 1.27 6.97 -0.65
CA TRP A 105 -0.10 6.56 -0.88
C TRP A 105 -1.08 7.67 -0.55
N PHE A 106 -0.90 8.31 0.60
CA PHE A 106 -1.72 9.43 1.04
C PHE A 106 -1.63 10.62 0.06
N GLU A 107 -0.44 10.96 -0.43
CA GLU A 107 -0.25 12.00 -1.46
C GLU A 107 -0.96 11.65 -2.78
N ALA A 108 -0.78 10.41 -3.26
CA ALA A 108 -1.39 9.94 -4.51
C ALA A 108 -2.92 9.95 -4.46
N ASN A 109 -3.51 9.65 -3.29
CA ASN A 109 -4.97 9.57 -3.13
C ASN A 109 -5.60 10.91 -2.67
N ASN A 110 -4.81 11.83 -2.11
CA ASN A 110 -5.26 13.20 -1.85
C ASN A 110 -5.28 14.08 -3.09
N THR A 111 -4.39 13.84 -4.05
CA THR A 111 -4.28 14.62 -5.29
C THR A 111 -5.23 14.14 -6.40
N ALA A 112 -5.88 12.98 -6.22
CA ALA A 112 -6.84 12.38 -7.15
C ALA A 112 -8.16 13.16 -7.31
N THR A 113 -8.23 14.42 -6.87
CA THR A 113 -9.39 15.31 -7.03
C THR A 113 -9.55 15.92 -8.43
N LYS A 114 -8.87 15.40 -9.45
CA LYS A 114 -9.10 15.83 -10.84
C LYS A 114 -9.35 14.61 -11.70
N GLU A 115 -10.64 14.32 -11.88
CA GLU A 115 -11.22 13.30 -12.77
C GLU A 115 -11.30 11.87 -12.19
N GLY A 116 -12.39 11.61 -11.44
CA GLY A 116 -13.10 10.33 -11.57
C GLY A 116 -12.91 9.25 -10.49
N VAL A 117 -12.42 9.56 -9.27
CA VAL A 117 -12.42 8.58 -8.16
C VAL A 117 -12.92 9.23 -6.86
N THR A 118 -14.09 8.78 -6.40
CA THR A 118 -14.89 9.33 -5.30
C THR A 118 -14.52 8.79 -3.90
N ALA A 119 -13.29 8.32 -3.67
CA ALA A 119 -13.03 7.47 -2.50
C ALA A 119 -12.33 8.14 -1.31
N PHE A 120 -11.59 9.25 -1.50
CA PHE A 120 -10.80 9.84 -0.40
C PHE A 120 -10.96 11.36 -0.22
N VAL A 121 -11.64 12.02 -1.17
CA VAL A 121 -11.77 13.48 -1.19
C VAL A 121 -13.15 13.96 -0.75
N ASP A 122 -14.14 13.06 -0.68
CA ASP A 122 -15.49 13.33 -0.18
C ASP A 122 -15.65 12.97 1.31
N GLU A 123 -14.57 12.56 1.98
CA GLU A 123 -14.55 12.24 3.41
C GLU A 123 -14.29 13.50 4.24
N ASP A 124 -15.08 13.68 5.31
CA ASP A 124 -14.84 14.72 6.31
C ASP A 124 -13.43 14.57 6.92
N ASP A 125 -12.85 15.68 7.38
CA ASP A 125 -11.48 15.75 7.89
C ASP A 125 -11.24 14.74 9.04
N ASP A 126 -12.27 14.42 9.82
CA ASP A 126 -12.22 13.42 10.90
C ASP A 126 -12.03 11.98 10.39
N SER A 127 -12.59 11.64 9.22
CA SER A 127 -12.46 10.30 8.61
C SER A 127 -11.08 10.09 8.00
N ARG A 128 -10.50 11.15 7.42
CA ARG A 128 -9.13 11.12 6.87
C ARG A 128 -8.09 10.99 7.97
N ASP A 129 -8.29 11.66 9.10
CA ASP A 129 -7.45 11.50 10.28
C ASP A 129 -7.50 10.10 10.84
N ALA A 130 -8.70 9.53 10.98
CA ALA A 130 -8.88 8.15 11.46
C ALA A 130 -8.16 7.17 10.54
N THR A 131 -8.35 7.30 9.23
CA THR A 131 -7.68 6.45 8.24
C THR A 131 -6.16 6.56 8.32
N PHE A 132 -5.62 7.78 8.44
CA PHE A 132 -4.17 7.97 8.55
C PHE A 132 -3.63 7.37 9.86
N LYS A 133 -4.37 7.49 10.97
CA LYS A 133 -4.02 6.85 12.26
C LYS A 133 -4.02 5.33 12.14
N ASP A 134 -5.02 4.75 11.48
CA ASP A 134 -5.10 3.29 11.27
C ASP A 134 -3.91 2.78 10.46
N LEU A 135 -3.53 3.50 9.39
CA LEU A 135 -2.36 3.18 8.57
C LEU A 135 -1.05 3.25 9.38
N VAL A 136 -0.88 4.31 10.17
CA VAL A 136 0.30 4.45 11.04
C VAL A 136 0.32 3.35 12.11
N GLY A 137 -0.84 3.00 12.67
CA GLY A 137 -0.98 1.95 13.68
C GLY A 137 -0.73 0.54 13.14
N ALA A 138 -0.78 0.33 11.82
CA ALA A 138 -0.41 -0.93 11.18
C ALA A 138 1.12 -1.15 11.09
N VAL A 139 1.93 -0.14 11.40
CA VAL A 139 3.40 -0.23 11.40
C VAL A 139 3.89 -0.37 12.83
N ASP A 140 4.78 -1.34 13.08
CA ASP A 140 5.47 -1.43 14.36
C ASP A 140 6.48 -0.27 14.51
N LEU A 141 6.04 0.81 15.16
CA LEU A 141 6.85 2.00 15.37
C LEU A 141 7.95 1.80 16.42
N SER A 142 7.85 0.75 17.25
CA SER A 142 8.83 0.47 18.30
C SER A 142 10.16 -0.04 17.76
N GLU A 143 10.14 -0.60 16.54
CA GLU A 143 11.35 -1.04 15.84
C GLU A 143 12.11 0.11 15.14
N ILE A 144 11.49 1.30 15.03
CA ILE A 144 12.09 2.44 14.35
C ILE A 144 12.96 3.22 15.33
N THR A 145 14.28 3.19 15.12
CA THR A 145 15.21 3.94 15.97
C THR A 145 15.03 5.46 15.81
N SER A 146 15.45 6.21 16.83
CA SER A 146 15.45 7.68 16.79
C SER A 146 16.24 8.23 15.60
N CYS A 147 17.38 7.61 15.26
CA CYS A 147 18.19 8.02 14.12
C CYS A 147 17.43 7.81 12.80
N ASP A 148 16.83 6.65 12.61
CA ASP A 148 16.09 6.32 11.38
C ASP A 148 14.86 7.22 11.23
N PHE A 149 14.15 7.49 12.33
CA PHE A 149 13.00 8.39 12.33
C PHE A 149 13.39 9.83 11.97
N VAL A 150 14.50 10.32 12.53
CA VAL A 150 15.02 11.66 12.23
C VAL A 150 15.44 11.77 10.75
N GLU A 151 16.09 10.74 10.20
CA GLU A 151 16.42 10.68 8.77
C GLU A 151 15.15 10.68 7.91
N PHE A 152 14.14 9.89 8.29
CA PHE A 152 12.84 9.90 7.63
C PHE A 152 12.19 11.29 7.66
N CYS A 153 12.25 12.02 8.78
CA CYS A 153 11.74 13.40 8.87
C CYS A 153 12.50 14.41 7.99
N MET A 154 13.69 14.07 7.49
CA MET A 154 14.43 14.91 6.53
C MET A 154 14.07 14.60 5.06
N SER A 155 13.27 13.57 4.81
CA SER A 155 12.89 13.17 3.45
C SER A 155 11.91 14.14 2.79
N GLU A 156 11.94 14.21 1.45
CA GLU A 156 11.03 15.09 0.70
C GLU A 156 9.55 14.76 0.92
N CYS A 157 9.20 13.47 1.00
CA CYS A 157 7.81 13.05 1.22
C CYS A 157 7.30 13.54 2.58
N TRP A 158 8.13 13.51 3.62
CA TRP A 158 7.77 14.06 4.93
C TRP A 158 7.55 15.57 4.86
N ILE A 159 8.44 16.31 4.20
CA ILE A 159 8.35 17.76 4.12
C ILE A 159 7.06 18.21 3.41
N LYS A 160 6.61 17.46 2.39
CA LYS A 160 5.36 17.72 1.66
C LYS A 160 4.10 17.32 2.43
N LEU A 161 4.22 16.44 3.42
CA LEU A 161 3.09 15.99 4.22
C LEU A 161 2.53 17.17 5.06
N PRO A 162 1.21 17.41 5.05
CA PRO A 162 0.61 18.48 5.85
C PRO A 162 0.97 18.37 7.34
N ALA A 163 1.13 19.51 8.02
CA ALA A 163 1.59 19.58 9.41
C ALA A 163 0.79 18.68 10.36
N LYS A 164 -0.54 18.67 10.22
CA LYS A 164 -1.46 17.82 11.00
C LYS A 164 -1.07 16.34 10.97
N PHE A 165 -0.78 15.79 9.79
CA PHE A 165 -0.44 14.37 9.64
C PHE A 165 1.00 14.06 10.10
N ARG A 166 1.91 15.03 9.94
CA ARG A 166 3.24 14.96 10.57
C ARG A 166 3.14 14.87 12.09
N ASP A 167 2.25 15.67 12.70
CA ASP A 167 2.03 15.64 14.15
C ASP A 167 1.42 14.30 14.60
N ILE A 168 0.44 13.76 13.86
CA ILE A 168 -0.14 12.43 14.13
C ILE A 168 0.95 11.35 14.15
N MET A 169 1.73 11.25 13.08
CA MET A 169 2.77 10.21 12.97
C MET A 169 3.90 10.42 13.99
N GLY A 170 4.31 11.67 14.19
CA GLY A 170 5.35 12.02 15.15
C GLY A 170 4.95 11.75 16.60
N ASN A 171 3.69 11.97 16.96
CA ASN A 171 3.17 11.64 18.29
C ASN A 171 3.03 10.13 18.48
N ALA A 172 2.50 9.41 17.49
CA ALA A 172 2.43 7.95 17.54
C ALA A 172 3.81 7.29 17.73
N TRP A 173 4.84 7.77 17.03
CA TRP A 173 6.20 7.26 17.20
C TRP A 173 6.76 7.55 18.60
N LYS A 174 6.53 8.75 19.15
CA LYS A 174 6.94 9.09 20.52
C LYS A 174 6.25 8.24 21.57
N GLU A 175 4.96 7.94 21.38
CA GLU A 175 4.19 7.08 22.28
C GLU A 175 4.69 5.62 22.26
N ALA A 176 5.08 5.13 21.08
CA ALA A 176 5.67 3.80 20.93
C ALA A 176 7.11 3.70 21.46
N ASN A 177 7.82 4.82 21.57
CA ASN A 177 9.22 4.91 22.00
C ASN A 177 9.37 5.87 23.20
N PRO A 178 8.78 5.55 24.37
CA PRO A 178 8.97 6.32 25.58
C PRO A 178 10.44 6.24 26.01
N ARG A 179 11.04 7.39 26.29
CA ARG A 179 12.43 7.50 26.76
C ARG A 179 12.67 6.74 28.07
#